data_AF-A0A133NXJ6-F1
#
_entry.id   AF-A0A133NXJ6-F1
#
_cell.length_a   1.000
_cell.length_b   1.000
_cell.length_c   1.000
_cell.angle_alpha   90.00
_cell.angle_beta   90.00
_cell.angle_gamma   90.00
#
_symmetry.space_group_name_H-M   'P 1'
#
loop_
_entity.id
_entity.type
_entity.pdbx_description
1 polymer ?
#
loop_
_entity_poly.entity_id
_entity_poly.type
_entity_poly.pdbx_seq_one_letter_code
_entity_poly.pdbx_strand_id
1 'polypeptide(L)'
;MASLQKMIEKIKKDKIDIIFGEKNYSDEYVTIIKNETGIEVRKLEHLTTGAYRADSFEKFIKVDLDEVVNAIKYVKSKNKNKK
;
A
#
# COMPACT_ATOMS: atom_id res chain seq x y z
N MET A 1 -9.87 18.10 -1.11
CA MET A 1 -10.74 17.59 -0.03
C MET A 1 -11.80 16.61 -0.52
N ALA A 2 -12.60 16.92 -1.55
CA ALA A 2 -13.65 16.01 -2.05
C ALA A 2 -13.15 14.66 -2.58
N SER A 3 -11.90 14.55 -3.03
CA SER A 3 -11.30 13.29 -3.52
C SER A 3 -10.90 12.33 -2.38
N LEU A 4 -10.30 12.86 -1.31
CA LEU A 4 -9.86 12.06 -0.15
C LEU A 4 -11.04 11.42 0.57
N GLN A 5 -12.11 12.19 0.80
CA GLN A 5 -13.32 11.67 1.44
C GLN A 5 -13.93 10.52 0.63
N LYS A 6 -14.07 10.68 -0.69
CA LYS A 6 -14.57 9.61 -1.57
C LYS A 6 -13.70 8.35 -1.52
N MET A 7 -12.39 8.51 -1.39
CA MET A 7 -11.47 7.38 -1.22
C MET A 7 -11.70 6.66 0.12
N ILE A 8 -11.83 7.40 1.22
CA ILE A 8 -12.14 6.85 2.56
C ILE A 8 -13.47 6.09 2.54
N GLU A 9 -14.51 6.67 1.93
CA GLU A 9 -15.82 6.03 1.79
C GLU A 9 -15.73 4.73 0.98
N LYS A 10 -14.99 4.74 -0.13
CA LYS A 10 -14.78 3.56 -0.97
C LYS A 10 -14.03 2.45 -0.21
N ILE A 11 -13.00 2.80 0.55
CA ILE A 11 -12.24 1.85 1.38
C ILE A 11 -13.17 1.14 2.37
N LYS A 12 -13.98 1.91 3.11
CA LYS A 12 -14.93 1.38 4.10
C LYS A 12 -16.00 0.50 3.42
N LYS A 13 -16.57 0.98 2.32
CA LYS A 13 -17.65 0.30 1.58
C LYS A 13 -17.20 -1.03 0.98
N ASP A 14 -16.06 -1.03 0.29
CA ASP A 14 -15.55 -2.19 -0.42
C ASP A 14 -14.74 -3.13 0.50
N LYS A 15 -14.62 -2.78 1.80
CA LYS A 15 -13.88 -3.53 2.83
C LYS A 15 -12.43 -3.80 2.42
N ILE A 16 -11.78 -2.77 1.90
CA ILE A 16 -10.39 -2.87 1.43
C ILE A 16 -9.47 -3.06 2.64
N ASP A 17 -8.64 -4.11 2.63
CA ASP A 17 -7.71 -4.42 3.72
C ASP A 17 -6.35 -3.71 3.59
N ILE A 18 -5.88 -3.51 2.35
CA ILE A 18 -4.56 -2.97 2.05
C ILE A 18 -4.64 -1.97 0.89
N ILE A 19 -3.90 -0.86 1.01
CA ILE A 19 -3.57 0.03 -0.10
C ILE A 19 -2.07 0.06 -0.31
N PHE A 20 -1.66 0.02 -1.58
CA PHE A 20 -0.29 0.31 -1.99
C PHE A 20 -0.21 1.78 -2.45
N GLY A 21 0.56 2.57 -1.72
CA GLY A 21 0.93 3.93 -2.10
C GLY A 21 2.34 3.99 -2.66
N GLU A 22 2.68 5.11 -3.28
CA GLU A 22 4.08 5.39 -3.60
C GLU A 22 4.88 5.71 -2.33
N LYS A 23 6.18 5.43 -2.37
CA LYS A 23 7.09 5.78 -1.29
C LYS A 23 7.06 7.26 -0.90
N ASN A 24 6.81 8.11 -1.89
CA ASN A 24 6.79 9.58 -1.78
C ASN A 24 5.40 10.16 -1.49
N TYR A 25 4.39 9.33 -1.22
CA TYR A 25 3.09 9.85 -0.79
C TYR A 25 3.24 10.60 0.54
N SER A 26 2.65 11.79 0.66
CA SER A 26 2.82 12.58 1.89
C SER A 26 2.28 11.82 3.10
N ASP A 27 3.06 11.79 4.17
CA ASP A 27 2.73 11.02 5.38
C ASP A 27 1.42 11.52 6.03
N GLU A 28 1.04 12.78 5.80
CA GLU A 28 -0.21 13.38 6.32
C GLU A 28 -1.46 12.67 5.76
N TYR A 29 -1.57 12.49 4.45
CA TYR A 29 -2.75 11.83 3.85
C TYR A 29 -2.80 10.35 4.21
N VAL A 30 -1.64 9.68 4.26
CA VAL A 30 -1.55 8.29 4.71
C VAL A 30 -2.06 8.15 6.14
N THR A 31 -1.66 9.09 7.02
CA THR A 31 -2.10 9.11 8.42
C THR A 31 -3.60 9.30 8.54
N ILE A 32 -4.19 10.25 7.80
CA ILE A 32 -5.64 10.47 7.79
C ILE A 32 -6.38 9.21 7.34
N ILE A 33 -5.96 8.60 6.23
CA ILE A 33 -6.61 7.39 5.69
C ILE A 33 -6.52 6.24 6.69
N LYS A 34 -5.35 6.01 7.31
CA LYS A 34 -5.17 4.99 8.35
C LYS A 34 -6.08 5.21 9.54
N ASN A 35 -6.13 6.43 10.07
CA ASN A 35 -6.95 6.78 11.23
C ASN A 35 -8.45 6.62 10.94
N GLU A 36 -8.88 7.04 9.76
CA GLU A 36 -10.29 7.01 9.39
C GLU A 36 -10.81 5.61 9.05
N THR A 37 -9.97 4.74 8.50
CA THR A 37 -10.41 3.46 7.91
C THR A 37 -9.87 2.22 8.64
N GLY A 38 -8.79 2.35 9.42
CA GLY A 38 -8.05 1.22 9.98
C GLY A 38 -7.38 0.34 8.92
N ILE A 39 -7.21 0.85 7.69
CA ILE A 39 -6.57 0.13 6.60
C ILE A 39 -5.06 0.04 6.80
N GLU A 40 -4.45 -1.03 6.29
CA GLU A 40 -3.00 -1.13 6.19
C GLU A 40 -2.51 -0.42 4.92
N VAL A 41 -1.53 0.48 5.04
CA VAL A 41 -0.92 1.16 3.89
C VAL A 41 0.52 0.70 3.75
N ARG A 42 0.84 0.14 2.59
CA ARG A 42 2.16 -0.37 2.19
C ARG A 42 2.68 0.45 1.01
N LYS A 43 3.98 0.31 0.70
CA LYS A 43 4.67 1.11 -0.31
C LYS A 43 5.21 0.20 -1.41
N LEU A 44 5.03 0.61 -2.66
CA LEU A 44 5.70 0.03 -3.83
C LEU A 44 6.62 1.08 -4.46
N GLU A 45 7.67 0.62 -5.13
CA GLU A 45 8.64 1.49 -5.81
C GLU A 45 8.15 1.81 -7.23
N HIS A 46 8.05 3.10 -7.57
CA HIS A 46 7.58 3.52 -8.90
C HIS A 46 8.65 3.42 -10.00
N LEU A 47 9.86 2.95 -9.67
CA LEU A 47 10.97 2.76 -10.63
C LEU A 47 11.47 4.03 -11.35
N THR A 48 11.06 5.22 -10.90
CA THR A 48 11.39 6.51 -11.54
C THR A 48 12.58 7.24 -10.92
N THR A 49 13.22 6.65 -9.90
CA THR A 49 14.33 7.29 -9.17
C THR A 49 15.55 6.39 -9.10
N GLY A 50 16.74 7.01 -8.98
CA GLY A 50 18.01 6.30 -8.93
C GLY A 50 18.74 6.21 -10.27
N ALA A 51 19.93 5.60 -10.25
CA ALA A 51 20.75 5.45 -11.44
C ALA A 51 20.22 4.34 -12.36
N TYR A 52 20.24 4.59 -13.68
CA TYR A 52 19.98 3.56 -14.68
C TYR A 52 21.10 2.52 -14.64
N ARG A 53 20.74 1.25 -14.40
CA ARG A 53 21.63 0.09 -14.45
C ARG A 53 20.91 -1.02 -15.21
N ALA A 54 21.70 -1.89 -15.84
CA ALA A 54 21.16 -3.00 -16.63
C ALA A 54 20.26 -3.94 -15.81
N ASP A 55 20.50 -4.04 -14.51
CA ASP A 55 19.79 -4.92 -13.58
C ASP A 55 18.81 -4.18 -12.65
N SER A 56 18.54 -2.89 -12.90
CA SER A 56 17.68 -2.08 -12.04
C SER A 56 16.27 -2.68 -12.00
N PHE A 57 15.68 -2.97 -13.17
CA PHE A 57 14.31 -3.46 -13.25
C PHE A 57 14.10 -4.75 -12.43
N GLU A 58 14.97 -5.74 -12.63
CA GLU A 58 14.87 -7.04 -11.96
C GLU A 58 15.03 -6.93 -10.45
N LYS A 59 15.95 -6.08 -9.99
CA LYS A 59 16.16 -5.85 -8.56
C LYS A 59 14.95 -5.21 -7.90
N PHE A 60 14.37 -4.20 -8.53
CA PHE A 60 13.24 -3.45 -7.98
C PHE A 60 11.93 -4.23 -8.07
N ILE A 61 11.63 -4.86 -9.21
CA ILE A 61 10.40 -5.64 -9.35
C ILE A 61 10.35 -6.79 -8.35
N LYS A 62 11.51 -7.37 -8.02
CA LYS A 62 11.61 -8.38 -6.97
C LYS A 62 11.17 -7.84 -5.60
N VAL A 63 11.58 -6.63 -5.23
CA VAL A 63 11.18 -5.99 -3.96
C VAL A 63 9.67 -5.77 -3.92
N ASP A 64 9.08 -5.27 -5.00
CA ASP A 64 7.63 -5.04 -5.08
C ASP A 64 6.83 -6.34 -5.02
N LEU A 65 7.29 -7.39 -5.72
CA LEU A 65 6.65 -8.71 -5.67
C LEU A 65 6.74 -9.33 -4.28
N ASP A 66 7.89 -9.20 -3.60
CA ASP A 66 8.06 -9.66 -2.22
C ASP A 66 7.11 -8.91 -1.27
N GLU A 67 6.90 -7.61 -1.48
CA GLU A 67 5.97 -6.80 -0.68
C GLU A 67 4.51 -7.21 -0.90
N VAL A 68 4.10 -7.51 -2.15
CA VAL A 68 2.77 -8.03 -2.46
C VAL A 68 2.55 -9.40 -1.78
N VAL A 69 3.54 -10.29 -1.82
CA VAL A 69 3.46 -11.58 -1.13
C VAL A 69 3.31 -11.39 0.39
N ASN A 70 4.05 -10.46 0.98
CA ASN A 70 3.96 -10.13 2.39
C ASN A 70 2.59 -9.54 2.77
N ALA A 71 2.04 -8.68 1.92
CA ALA A 71 0.70 -8.12 2.07
C ALA A 71 -0.38 -9.22 2.09
N ILE A 72 -0.32 -10.18 1.16
CA ILE A 72 -1.25 -11.32 1.11
C ILE A 72 -1.15 -12.16 2.40
N LYS A 73 0.08 -12.46 2.85
CA LYS A 73 0.32 -13.21 4.10
C LYS A 73 -0.24 -12.46 5.32
N TYR A 74 -0.09 -11.15 5.37
CA TYR A 74 -0.62 -10.29 6.43
C TYR A 74 -2.16 -10.33 6.48
N VAL A 75 -2.85 -10.21 5.34
CA VAL A 75 -4.33 -10.31 5.32
C VAL A 75 -4.78 -11.69 5.81
N LYS A 76 -4.09 -12.75 5.39
CA LYS A 76 -4.37 -14.11 5.84
C LYS A 76 -4.23 -14.26 7.36
N SER A 77 -3.19 -13.69 7.99
CA SER A 77 -3.03 -13.76 9.45
C SER A 77 -4.04 -12.89 10.19
N LYS A 78 -4.31 -11.66 9.72
CA LYS A 78 -5.33 -10.76 10.25
C LYS A 78 -6.71 -11.43 10.30
N ASN A 79 -7.09 -12.16 9.24
CA ASN A 79 -8.37 -12.85 9.16
C ASN A 79 -8.46 -14.11 10.04
N LYS A 80 -7.33 -14.76 10.36
CA LYS A 80 -7.31 -15.84 11.36
C LYS A 80 -7.57 -15.31 12.77
N ASN A 81 -6.99 -14.16 13.12
CA ASN A 81 -7.09 -13.58 14.46
C ASN A 81 -8.45 -12.89 14.74
N LYS A 82 -9.30 -12.73 13.73
CA LYS A 82 -10.67 -12.20 13.86
C LYS A 82 -11.73 -13.28 14.11
N LYS A 83 -11.37 -14.57 14.01
CA LYS A 83 -12.23 -15.72 14.32
C LYS A 83 -11.99 -16.17 15.76
#